data_AF-A0A7C6L6G5-F1
#
_entry.id   AF-A0A7C6L6G5-F1
#
_cell.length_a   1.000
_cell.length_b   1.000
_cell.length_c   1.000
_cell.angle_alpha   90.00
_cell.angle_beta   90.00
_cell.angle_gamma   90.00
#
_symmetry.space_group_name_H-M   'P 1'
#
loop_
_entity.id
_entity.type
_entity.pdbx_description
1 polymer ?
#
loop_
_entity_poly.entity_id
_entity_poly.type
_entity_poly.pdbx_seq_one_letter_code
_entity_poly.pdbx_strand_id
1 'polypeptide(L)'
;KVNKKQTPVNALLLTQLFTQLFLLSILSPALNETYLAAITIGTTMVLIPYLLSSLYAVKVSFGGRHEKNIYKFIAILGTLYAVYVIYAVGIKYLFLSIIFYAIGAFVFLKGRKEQKQKPKQWEWAFILILIAAAIALTVLILTGKIVI
;
A
#
# COMPACT_ATOMS: atom_id res chain seq x y z
N LYS A 1 -16.34 -15.17 -2.33
CA LYS A 1 -16.89 -16.31 -3.10
C LYS A 1 -16.45 -16.17 -4.56
N VAL A 2 -16.07 -17.27 -5.20
CA VAL A 2 -15.67 -17.30 -6.63
C VAL A 2 -16.79 -17.93 -7.47
N ASN A 3 -16.85 -17.60 -8.76
CA ASN A 3 -17.77 -18.24 -9.69
C ASN A 3 -17.22 -19.60 -10.20
N LYS A 4 -17.95 -20.24 -11.12
CA LYS A 4 -17.56 -21.52 -11.77
C LYS A 4 -16.22 -21.45 -12.53
N LYS A 5 -15.77 -20.26 -12.95
CA LYS A 5 -14.48 -20.01 -13.60
C LYS A 5 -13.39 -19.56 -12.61
N GLN A 6 -13.59 -19.80 -11.32
CA GLN A 6 -12.69 -19.39 -10.22
C GLN A 6 -12.45 -17.87 -10.13
N THR A 7 -13.33 -17.06 -10.72
CA THR A 7 -13.22 -15.60 -10.70
C THR A 7 -13.93 -15.03 -9.47
N PRO A 8 -13.32 -14.10 -8.70
CA PRO A 8 -13.95 -13.46 -7.55
C PRO A 8 -14.95 -12.35 -7.97
N VAL A 9 -16.10 -12.74 -8.52
CA VAL A 9 -17.09 -11.82 -9.11
C VAL A 9 -17.53 -10.71 -8.15
N ASN A 10 -17.80 -11.05 -6.88
CA ASN A 10 -18.24 -10.05 -5.90
C ASN A 10 -17.18 -8.98 -5.64
N ALA A 11 -15.89 -9.35 -5.64
CA ALA A 11 -14.80 -8.40 -5.46
C ALA A 11 -14.67 -7.49 -6.69
N LEU A 12 -14.77 -8.07 -7.90
CA LEU A 12 -14.73 -7.32 -9.16
C LEU A 12 -15.89 -6.32 -9.27
N LEU A 13 -17.11 -6.73 -8.91
CA LEU A 13 -18.27 -5.84 -8.91
C LEU A 13 -18.08 -4.70 -7.91
N LEU A 14 -17.56 -5.00 -6.72
CA LEU A 14 -17.28 -3.98 -5.71
C LEU A 14 -16.25 -2.96 -6.22
N THR A 15 -15.14 -3.43 -6.79
CA THR A 15 -14.12 -2.53 -7.37
C THR A 15 -14.69 -1.72 -8.52
N GLN A 16 -15.51 -2.32 -9.39
CA GLN A 16 -16.11 -1.61 -10.51
C GLN A 16 -17.08 -0.51 -10.05
N LEU A 17 -17.86 -0.79 -9.01
CA LEU A 17 -18.77 0.19 -8.42
C LEU A 17 -18.00 1.39 -7.85
N PHE A 18 -16.92 1.15 -7.10
CA PHE A 18 -16.06 2.24 -6.62
C PHE A 18 -15.41 3.03 -7.75
N THR A 19 -14.87 2.36 -8.77
CA THR A 19 -14.29 3.03 -9.94
C THR A 19 -15.30 3.95 -10.61
N GLN A 20 -16.54 3.47 -10.82
CA GLN A 20 -17.58 4.29 -11.43
C GLN A 20 -17.95 5.51 -10.56
N LEU A 21 -18.07 5.32 -9.24
CA LEU A 21 -18.35 6.42 -8.30
C LEU A 21 -17.26 7.49 -8.33
N PHE A 22 -15.98 7.10 -8.33
CA PHE A 22 -14.88 8.05 -8.42
C PHE A 22 -14.81 8.76 -9.77
N LEU A 23 -15.07 8.05 -10.87
CA LEU A 23 -15.12 8.68 -12.21
C LEU A 23 -16.24 9.71 -12.30
N LEU A 24 -17.43 9.40 -11.79
CA LEU A 24 -18.55 10.36 -11.75
C LEU A 24 -18.25 11.55 -10.84
N SER A 25 -17.49 11.35 -9.77
CA SER A 25 -17.10 12.42 -8.85
C SER A 25 -16.27 13.50 -9.55
N ILE A 26 -15.44 13.14 -10.54
CA ILE A 26 -14.60 14.09 -11.29
C ILE A 26 -15.43 15.13 -12.05
N LEU A 27 -16.66 14.79 -12.45
CA LEU A 27 -17.54 15.70 -13.18
C LEU A 27 -17.92 16.95 -12.35
N SER A 28 -17.81 16.86 -11.02
CA SER A 28 -17.98 18.00 -10.14
C SER A 28 -16.64 18.70 -9.91
N PRO A 29 -16.50 20.00 -10.26
CA PRO A 29 -15.28 20.77 -9.98
C PRO A 29 -14.89 20.76 -8.50
N ALA A 30 -15.87 20.72 -7.59
CA ALA A 30 -15.64 20.69 -6.14
C ALA A 30 -14.95 19.40 -5.66
N LEU A 31 -15.11 18.29 -6.38
CA LEU A 31 -14.56 16.99 -6.00
C LEU A 31 -13.24 16.67 -6.72
N ASN A 32 -12.85 17.45 -7.73
CA ASN A 32 -11.67 17.18 -8.54
C ASN A 32 -10.36 17.20 -7.71
N GLU A 33 -10.20 18.19 -6.82
CA GLU A 33 -9.02 18.25 -5.94
C GLU A 33 -8.96 17.07 -4.97
N THR A 34 -10.11 16.66 -4.44
CA THR A 34 -10.21 15.49 -3.55
C THR A 34 -9.86 14.20 -4.29
N TYR A 35 -10.28 14.07 -5.55
CA TYR A 35 -9.93 12.94 -6.40
C TYR A 35 -8.42 12.88 -6.69
N LEU A 36 -7.81 14.01 -7.05
CA LEU A 36 -6.36 14.08 -7.28
C LEU A 36 -5.58 13.70 -6.02
N ALA A 37 -6.00 14.20 -4.85
CA ALA A 37 -5.41 13.79 -3.58
C ALA A 37 -5.56 12.29 -3.32
N ALA A 38 -6.75 11.72 -3.54
CA ALA A 38 -7.02 10.30 -3.36
C ALA A 38 -6.16 9.42 -4.29
N ILE A 39 -6.01 9.81 -5.56
CA ILE A 39 -5.12 9.10 -6.50
C ILE A 39 -3.66 9.21 -6.05
N THR A 40 -3.18 10.38 -5.66
CA THR A 40 -1.79 10.53 -5.20
C THR A 40 -1.49 9.67 -3.96
N ILE A 41 -2.44 9.57 -3.02
CA ILE A 41 -2.29 8.66 -1.88
C ILE A 41 -2.28 7.21 -2.36
N GLY A 42 -3.21 6.83 -3.23
CA GLY A 42 -3.33 5.48 -3.77
C GLY A 42 -2.08 5.02 -4.52
N THR A 43 -1.49 5.88 -5.36
CA THR A 43 -0.24 5.58 -6.07
C THR A 43 0.94 5.47 -5.12
N THR A 44 0.98 6.30 -4.07
CA THR A 44 1.99 6.21 -3.01
C THR A 44 1.92 4.85 -2.28
N MET A 45 0.71 4.33 -2.05
CA MET A 45 0.53 3.02 -1.39
C MET A 45 1.11 1.84 -2.20
N VAL A 46 1.35 2.02 -3.49
CA VAL A 46 1.98 0.99 -4.35
C VAL A 46 3.52 1.01 -4.21
N LEU A 47 4.10 2.13 -3.75
CA LEU A 47 5.56 2.25 -3.66
C LEU A 47 6.17 1.33 -2.61
N ILE A 48 5.50 1.14 -1.47
CA ILE A 48 6.00 0.22 -0.43
C ILE A 48 6.11 -1.21 -0.95
N PRO A 49 5.06 -1.84 -1.53
CA PRO A 49 5.20 -3.18 -2.08
C PRO A 49 6.21 -3.25 -3.23
N TYR A 50 6.39 -2.18 -4.02
CA TYR A 50 7.43 -2.13 -5.05
C TYR A 50 8.84 -2.13 -4.45
N LEU A 51 9.09 -1.34 -3.42
CA LEU A 51 10.37 -1.32 -2.70
C LEU A 51 10.65 -2.67 -2.04
N LEU A 52 9.66 -3.26 -1.36
CA LEU A 52 9.83 -4.58 -0.74
C LEU A 52 10.10 -5.67 -1.78
N SER A 53 9.45 -5.60 -2.94
CA SER A 53 9.65 -6.54 -4.04
C SER A 53 11.04 -6.41 -4.66
N SER A 54 11.54 -5.19 -4.86
CA SER A 54 12.89 -4.96 -5.40
C SER A 54 13.98 -5.35 -4.40
N LEU A 55 13.82 -5.04 -3.11
CA LEU A 55 14.70 -5.51 -2.04
C LEU A 55 14.72 -7.05 -1.96
N TYR A 56 13.56 -7.69 -2.10
CA TYR A 56 13.49 -9.15 -2.15
C TYR A 56 14.19 -9.71 -3.40
N ALA A 57 14.05 -9.06 -4.56
CA ALA A 57 14.78 -9.43 -5.76
C ALA A 57 16.31 -9.29 -5.58
N VAL A 58 16.79 -8.28 -4.84
CA VAL A 58 18.19 -8.18 -4.44
C VAL A 58 18.57 -9.39 -3.58
N LYS A 59 17.84 -9.67 -2.51
CA LYS A 59 18.10 -10.82 -1.64
C LYS A 59 18.18 -12.14 -2.43
N VAL A 60 17.27 -12.36 -3.38
CA VAL A 60 17.23 -13.57 -4.21
C VAL A 60 18.38 -13.63 -5.22
N SER A 61 18.70 -12.51 -5.88
CA SER A 61 19.77 -12.45 -6.89
C SER A 61 21.18 -12.64 -6.28
N PHE A 62 21.37 -12.24 -5.02
CA PHE A 62 22.60 -12.52 -4.27
C PHE A 62 22.63 -13.93 -3.64
N GLY A 63 21.47 -14.56 -3.44
CA GLY A 63 21.33 -15.91 -2.86
C GLY A 63 21.65 -17.07 -3.82
N GLY A 64 22.28 -16.82 -4.97
CA GLY A 64 22.81 -17.86 -5.86
C GLY A 64 21.80 -18.57 -6.78
N ARG A 65 20.50 -18.27 -6.71
CA ARG A 65 19.48 -18.89 -7.59
C ARG A 65 19.53 -18.41 -9.05
N HIS A 66 20.21 -17.30 -9.33
CA HIS A 66 20.34 -16.72 -10.65
C HIS A 66 21.79 -16.30 -10.90
N GLU A 67 22.50 -17.01 -11.76
CA GLU A 67 23.94 -16.81 -12.02
C GLU A 67 24.24 -15.56 -12.86
N LYS A 68 23.24 -15.00 -13.56
CA LYS A 68 23.48 -13.86 -14.45
C LYS A 68 23.58 -12.54 -13.68
N ASN A 69 24.73 -11.87 -13.81
CA ASN A 69 25.01 -10.54 -13.23
C ASN A 69 23.94 -9.48 -13.59
N ILE A 70 23.28 -9.63 -14.74
CA ILE A 70 22.20 -8.72 -15.17
C ILE A 70 21.04 -8.65 -14.16
N TYR A 71 20.67 -9.76 -13.50
CA TYR A 71 19.56 -9.75 -12.55
C TYR A 71 19.91 -9.01 -11.26
N LYS A 72 21.17 -9.10 -10.81
CA LYS A 72 21.66 -8.32 -9.67
C LYS A 72 21.61 -6.82 -9.99
N PHE A 73 22.08 -6.44 -11.17
CA PHE A 73 22.06 -5.06 -11.63
C PHE A 73 20.63 -4.50 -11.70
N ILE A 74 19.70 -5.24 -12.33
CA ILE A 74 18.28 -4.84 -12.41
C ILE A 74 17.65 -4.73 -11.01
N ALA A 75 17.94 -5.67 -10.10
CA ALA A 75 17.38 -5.63 -8.75
C ALA A 75 17.89 -4.42 -7.94
N ILE A 76 19.19 -4.11 -8.05
CA ILE A 76 19.79 -2.93 -7.40
C ILE A 76 19.19 -1.65 -8.00
N LEU A 77 19.15 -1.54 -9.33
CA LEU A 77 18.54 -0.40 -10.01
C LEU A 77 17.07 -0.23 -9.62
N GLY A 78 16.29 -1.31 -9.59
CA GLY A 78 14.89 -1.27 -9.19
C GLY A 78 14.70 -0.82 -7.74
N THR A 79 15.64 -1.18 -6.86
CA THR A 79 15.65 -0.70 -5.47
C THR A 79 15.96 0.79 -5.39
N LEU A 80 17.02 1.25 -6.08
CA LEU A 80 17.39 2.66 -6.14
C LEU A 80 16.26 3.51 -6.74
N TYR A 81 15.62 3.03 -7.81
CA TYR A 81 14.47 3.69 -8.42
C TYR A 81 13.28 3.76 -7.47
N ALA A 82 12.92 2.67 -6.79
CA ALA A 82 11.83 2.68 -5.82
C ALA A 82 12.09 3.68 -4.68
N VAL A 83 13.32 3.74 -4.15
CA VAL A 83 13.71 4.72 -3.14
C VAL A 83 13.61 6.15 -3.68
N TYR A 84 14.10 6.38 -4.90
CA TYR A 84 14.01 7.69 -5.55
C TYR A 84 12.55 8.13 -5.74
N VAL A 85 11.66 7.25 -6.19
CA VAL A 85 10.25 7.58 -6.38
C VAL A 85 9.56 7.89 -5.04
N ILE A 86 9.87 7.15 -3.97
CA ILE A 86 9.37 7.45 -2.62
C ILE A 86 9.82 8.84 -2.18
N TYR A 87 11.08 9.19 -2.44
CA TYR A 87 11.60 10.53 -2.17
C TYR A 87 10.89 11.61 -3.00
N ALA A 88 10.68 11.36 -4.31
CA ALA A 88 10.10 12.31 -5.25
C ALA A 88 8.61 12.58 -5.02
N VAL A 89 7.82 11.56 -4.66
CA VAL A 89 6.38 11.69 -4.37
C VAL A 89 6.13 12.49 -3.09
N GLY A 90 7.12 12.54 -2.20
CA GLY A 90 7.06 13.33 -0.99
C GLY A 90 6.61 12.53 0.23
N ILE A 91 7.35 12.71 1.32
CA ILE A 91 7.15 11.94 2.56
C ILE A 91 5.76 12.12 3.18
N LYS A 92 5.10 13.25 2.89
CA LYS A 92 3.75 13.55 3.41
C LYS A 92 2.71 12.52 2.98
N TYR A 93 2.67 12.18 1.69
CA TYR A 93 1.73 11.16 1.19
C TYR A 93 2.08 9.77 1.68
N LEU A 94 3.37 9.50 1.93
CA LEU A 94 3.80 8.25 2.55
C LEU A 94 3.26 8.14 3.99
N PHE A 95 3.31 9.22 4.78
CA PHE A 95 2.69 9.24 6.11
C PHE A 95 1.18 9.02 6.04
N LEU A 96 0.51 9.66 5.07
CA LEU A 96 -0.93 9.49 4.89
C LEU A 96 -1.28 8.04 4.53
N SER A 97 -0.43 7.37 3.74
CA SER A 97 -0.59 5.94 3.41
C SER A 97 -0.56 5.01 4.63
N ILE A 98 0.16 5.37 5.71
CA ILE A 98 0.22 4.58 6.96
C ILE A 98 -1.15 4.48 7.62
N ILE A 99 -1.94 5.56 7.58
CA ILE A 99 -3.32 5.55 8.09
C ILE A 99 -4.17 4.53 7.32
N PHE A 100 -4.04 4.52 5.98
CA PHE A 100 -4.75 3.55 5.14
C PHE A 100 -4.26 2.11 5.36
N TYR A 101 -2.96 1.90 5.57
CA TYR A 101 -2.45 0.57 5.93
C TYR A 101 -2.97 0.09 7.30
N ALA A 102 -3.22 0.99 8.25
CA ALA A 102 -3.83 0.64 9.53
C ALA A 102 -5.26 0.12 9.34
N ILE A 103 -6.03 0.78 8.46
CA ILE A 103 -7.35 0.30 8.05
C ILE A 103 -7.24 -1.09 7.40
N GLY A 104 -6.26 -1.27 6.50
CA GLY A 104 -5.95 -2.55 5.88
C GLY A 104 -5.59 -3.65 6.88
N ALA A 105 -4.93 -3.31 7.99
CA ALA A 105 -4.57 -4.26 9.04
C ALA A 105 -5.82 -4.86 9.72
N PHE A 106 -6.90 -4.10 9.90
CA PHE A 106 -8.18 -4.64 10.40
C PHE A 106 -8.78 -5.65 9.42
N VAL A 107 -8.72 -5.37 8.11
CA VAL A 107 -9.17 -6.31 7.07
C VAL A 107 -8.31 -7.58 7.08
N PHE A 108 -6.99 -7.45 7.27
CA PHE A 108 -6.08 -8.60 7.43
C PHE A 108 -6.44 -9.46 8.64
N LEU A 109 -6.71 -8.86 9.80
CA LEU A 109 -7.13 -9.59 11.00
C LEU A 109 -8.46 -10.34 10.77
N LYS A 110 -9.42 -9.71 10.10
CA LYS A 110 -10.68 -10.36 9.73
C LYS A 110 -10.44 -11.55 8.80
N GLY A 111 -9.60 -11.38 7.78
CA GLY A 111 -9.24 -12.46 6.85
C GLY A 111 -8.55 -13.64 7.53
N ARG A 112 -7.63 -13.40 8.47
CA ARG A 112 -7.00 -14.45 9.29
C ARG A 112 -8.04 -15.20 10.12
N LYS A 113 -8.97 -14.48 10.75
CA LYS A 113 -10.07 -15.07 11.54
C LYS A 113 -10.97 -15.95 10.68
N GLU A 114 -11.32 -15.52 9.47
CA GLU A 114 -12.10 -16.30 8.51
C GLU A 114 -11.38 -17.59 8.07
N GLN A 115 -10.05 -17.55 7.97
CA GLN A 115 -9.21 -18.71 7.69
C GLN A 115 -8.93 -19.60 8.92
N LYS A 116 -9.52 -19.29 10.09
CA LYS A 116 -9.25 -19.94 11.39
C LYS A 116 -7.77 -19.93 11.78
N GLN A 117 -6.99 -18.98 11.28
CA GLN A 117 -5.57 -18.81 11.58
C GLN A 117 -5.38 -17.62 12.53
N LYS A 118 -4.48 -17.76 13.50
CA LYS A 118 -4.07 -16.64 14.36
C LYS A 118 -2.87 -15.92 13.74
N PRO A 119 -2.80 -14.57 13.80
CA PRO A 119 -1.61 -13.85 13.40
C PRO A 119 -0.40 -14.29 14.24
N LYS A 120 0.77 -14.34 13.63
CA LYS A 120 2.04 -14.64 14.32
C LYS A 120 2.41 -13.50 15.28
N GLN A 121 3.29 -13.78 16.24
CA GLN A 121 3.76 -12.77 17.21
C GLN A 121 4.37 -11.52 16.55
N TRP A 122 5.17 -11.71 15.50
CA TRP A 122 5.75 -10.59 14.73
C TRP A 122 4.71 -9.83 13.89
N GLU A 123 3.67 -10.51 13.39
CA GLU A 123 2.56 -9.86 12.66
C GLU A 123 1.77 -8.96 13.63
N TRP A 124 1.55 -9.43 14.86
CA TRP A 124 0.92 -8.63 15.92
C TRP A 124 1.75 -7.40 16.29
N ALA A 125 3.05 -7.57 16.51
CA ALA A 125 3.94 -6.44 16.78
C ALA A 125 3.90 -5.41 15.64
N PHE A 126 3.95 -5.87 14.39
CA PHE A 126 3.87 -5.00 13.22
C PHE A 126 2.54 -4.24 13.15
N ILE A 127 1.40 -4.92 13.34
CA ILE A 127 0.07 -4.28 13.35
C ILE A 127 -0.04 -3.23 14.46
N LEU A 128 0.47 -3.53 15.66
CA LEU A 128 0.39 -2.63 16.80
C LEU A 128 1.25 -1.37 16.58
N ILE A 129 2.46 -1.54 16.04
CA ILE A 129 3.33 -0.42 15.65
C ILE A 129 2.64 0.42 14.57
N LEU A 130 2.02 -0.22 13.58
CA LEU A 130 1.38 0.46 12.46
C LEU A 130 0.16 1.27 12.94
N ILE A 131 -0.66 0.70 13.84
CA ILE A 131 -1.78 1.42 14.47
C ILE A 131 -1.29 2.58 15.34
N ALA A 132 -0.25 2.38 16.15
CA ALA A 132 0.33 3.44 16.97
C ALA A 132 0.86 4.59 16.10
N ALA A 133 1.56 4.28 15.01
CA ALA A 133 2.04 5.26 14.04
C ALA A 133 0.87 6.02 13.38
N ALA A 134 -0.20 5.33 12.98
CA ALA A 134 -1.38 5.96 12.39
C ALA A 134 -2.09 6.91 13.39
N ILE A 135 -2.19 6.53 14.66
CA ILE A 135 -2.76 7.39 15.72
C ILE A 135 -1.88 8.62 15.92
N ALA A 136 -0.56 8.43 16.07
CA ALA A 136 0.39 9.52 16.25
C ALA A 136 0.34 10.52 15.08
N LEU A 137 0.30 10.02 13.84
CA LEU A 137 0.19 10.87 12.66
C LEU A 137 -1.14 11.64 12.62
N THR A 138 -2.26 10.98 12.92
CA THR A 138 -3.56 11.65 12.98
C THR A 138 -3.57 12.77 14.02
N VAL A 139 -3.02 12.54 15.22
CA VAL A 139 -2.90 13.57 16.26
C VAL A 139 -1.99 14.71 15.82
N LEU A 140 -0.89 14.41 15.13
CA LEU A 140 0.08 15.40 14.68
C LEU A 140 -0.45 16.30 13.55
N ILE A 141 -1.32 15.74 12.70
CA ILE A 141 -2.08 16.47 11.69
C ILE A 141 -3.12 17.38 12.38
N LEU A 142 -3.89 16.84 13.33
CA LEU A 142 -4.94 17.60 14.04
C LEU A 142 -4.38 18.72 14.92
N THR A 143 -3.18 18.56 15.47
CA THR A 143 -2.49 19.59 16.28
C THR A 143 -1.80 20.64 15.42
N GLY A 144 -1.90 20.58 14.09
CA GLY A 144 -1.32 21.56 13.16
C GLY A 144 0.21 21.54 13.11
N LYS A 145 0.86 20.60 13.78
CA LYS A 145 2.32 20.43 13.75
C LYS A 145 2.82 19.84 12.42
N ILE A 146 1.94 19.12 11.70
CA ILE A 146 2.14 18.76 10.30
C ILE A 146 1.02 19.42 9.49
N VAL A 147 1.39 20.38 8.65
CA VAL A 147 0.52 20.88 7.58
C VAL A 147 0.73 19.96 6.38
N ILE A 148 -0.32 19.23 5.99
CA ILE A 148 -0.31 18.40 4.77
C ILE A 148 -0.44 19.32 3.57
#